data_AF-A0A381UCK5-F1
#
_entry.id   AF-A0A381UCK5-F1
#
_cell.length_a   1.000
_cell.length_b   1.000
_cell.length_c   1.000
_cell.angle_alpha   90.00
_cell.angle_beta   90.00
_cell.angle_gamma   90.00
#
_symmetry.space_group_name_H-M   'P 1'
#
loop_
_entity.id
_entity.type
_entity.pdbx_description
1 polymer ?
#
loop_
_entity_poly.entity_id
_entity_poly.type
_entity_poly.pdbx_seq_one_letter_code
_entity_poly.pdbx_strand_id
1 'polypeptide(L)'
;MSSKILLKTIKEYQKSIEENAQIKLARNAAARGEITDLAMDWEAFRRIDHTFSEMVSGQLEVTNQKSSGRCWGFAGLNLFRIYLGRKYNLKRFEFSQSYFMFWDKIEKANYFLENIIQTSVEPWNSRLIMYLLENPIQDGGQWDMFVNLIRKYGVVPQTEMPESFQSSKSMRMNRMITRKLREFAKSLREAYNEGKNLTVLHRMKKEMLAVIYQMLVIHLGAPPVRFDWQVRDKDKKFHR
;
A
#
# COMPACT_ATOMS: atom_id res chain seq x y z
N MET A 1 -12.69 27.32 33.52
CA MET A 1 -13.81 26.41 33.81
C MET A 1 -13.29 24.98 33.73
N SER A 2 -13.36 24.22 34.82
CA SER A 2 -13.04 22.79 34.79
C SER A 2 -14.26 22.05 34.23
N SER A 3 -14.28 21.80 32.92
CA SER A 3 -15.33 21.02 32.24
C SER A 3 -15.22 19.52 32.55
N LYS A 4 -15.20 19.18 33.84
CA LYS A 4 -15.23 17.79 34.30
C LYS A 4 -16.66 17.28 34.15
N ILE A 5 -16.81 16.12 33.56
CA ILE A 5 -18.10 15.43 33.51
C ILE A 5 -18.43 15.00 34.95
N LEU A 6 -19.55 15.49 35.49
CA LEU A 6 -19.98 15.19 36.85
C LEU A 6 -20.71 13.85 36.89
N LEU A 7 -20.64 13.14 38.03
CA LEU A 7 -21.41 11.90 38.24
C LEU A 7 -22.92 12.13 38.11
N LYS A 8 -23.40 13.32 38.48
CA LYS A 8 -24.79 13.73 38.28
C LYS A 8 -25.16 13.69 36.78
N THR A 9 -24.30 14.27 35.94
CA THR A 9 -24.47 14.29 34.48
C THR A 9 -24.47 12.87 33.88
N ILE A 10 -23.59 11.98 34.36
CA ILE A 10 -23.60 10.58 33.92
C ILE A 10 -24.91 9.87 34.30
N LYS A 11 -25.43 10.11 35.52
CA LYS A 11 -26.72 9.54 35.96
C LYS A 11 -27.89 10.04 35.09
N GLU A 12 -27.87 11.31 34.70
CA GLU A 12 -28.84 11.89 33.76
C GLU A 12 -28.78 11.19 32.38
N TYR A 13 -27.57 10.93 31.86
CA TYR A 13 -27.39 10.16 30.62
C TYR A 13 -27.88 8.72 30.74
N GLN A 14 -27.54 8.02 31.83
CA GLN A 14 -27.99 6.65 32.08
C GLN A 14 -29.51 6.56 32.10
N LYS A 15 -30.18 7.48 32.81
CA LYS A 15 -31.63 7.55 32.85
C LYS A 15 -32.22 7.74 31.45
N SER A 16 -31.68 8.67 30.66
CA SER A 16 -32.15 8.92 29.29
C SER A 16 -32.00 7.70 28.36
N ILE A 17 -30.99 6.85 28.60
CA ILE A 17 -30.75 5.61 27.84
C ILE A 17 -31.68 4.49 28.30
N GLU A 18 -31.91 4.35 29.61
CA GLU A 18 -32.81 3.34 30.17
C GLU A 18 -34.26 3.54 29.70
N GLU A 19 -34.67 4.78 29.49
CA GLU A 19 -36.01 5.13 29.01
C GLU A 19 -36.16 4.93 27.48
N ASN A 20 -35.07 4.74 26.73
CA ASN A 20 -35.09 4.61 25.27
C ASN A 20 -35.04 3.14 24.81
N ALA A 21 -36.20 2.61 24.38
CA ALA A 21 -36.33 1.24 23.87
C ALA A 21 -35.48 0.96 22.62
N GLN A 22 -35.30 1.94 21.73
CA GLN A 22 -34.49 1.78 20.51
C GLN A 22 -33.01 1.58 20.86
N ILE A 23 -32.49 2.31 21.86
CA ILE A 23 -31.11 2.14 22.32
C ILE A 23 -30.90 0.75 22.93
N LYS A 24 -31.87 0.26 23.72
CA LYS A 24 -31.82 -1.11 24.26
C LYS A 24 -31.76 -2.16 23.15
N LEU A 25 -32.58 -2.03 22.12
CA LEU A 25 -32.59 -2.92 20.95
C LEU A 25 -31.25 -2.86 20.20
N ALA A 26 -30.78 -1.66 19.85
CA ALA A 26 -29.52 -1.45 19.14
C ALA A 26 -28.33 -2.02 19.92
N ARG A 27 -28.27 -1.80 21.25
CA ARG A 27 -27.23 -2.36 22.12
C ARG A 27 -27.22 -3.89 22.08
N ASN A 28 -28.39 -4.52 22.21
CA ASN A 28 -28.48 -5.98 22.22
C ASN A 28 -28.06 -6.59 20.88
N ALA A 29 -28.44 -5.94 19.77
CA ALA A 29 -28.02 -6.36 18.44
C ALA A 29 -26.51 -6.18 18.24
N ALA A 30 -25.98 -4.99 18.51
CA ALA A 30 -24.56 -4.65 18.34
C ALA A 30 -23.63 -5.47 19.25
N ALA A 31 -24.11 -5.94 20.39
CA ALA A 31 -23.34 -6.83 21.27
C ALA A 31 -23.13 -8.24 20.68
N ARG A 32 -23.86 -8.63 19.63
CA ARG A 32 -23.81 -9.96 19.02
C ARG A 32 -23.42 -9.98 17.54
N GLY A 33 -23.29 -8.84 16.87
CA GLY A 33 -23.00 -8.77 15.44
C GLY A 33 -22.13 -7.57 15.06
N GLU A 34 -21.56 -7.63 13.86
CA GLU A 34 -20.80 -6.51 13.30
C GLU A 34 -21.74 -5.34 12.98
N ILE A 35 -21.35 -4.14 13.41
CA ILE A 35 -22.23 -2.97 13.32
C ILE A 35 -22.64 -2.64 11.89
N THR A 36 -21.77 -2.92 10.92
CA THR A 36 -22.03 -2.67 9.49
C THR A 36 -23.10 -3.60 8.93
N ASP A 37 -23.18 -4.83 9.43
CA ASP A 37 -24.17 -5.81 8.99
C ASP A 37 -25.55 -5.46 9.57
N LEU A 38 -25.56 -5.00 10.83
CA LEU A 38 -26.77 -4.56 11.53
C LEU A 38 -27.35 -3.25 10.97
N ALA A 39 -26.48 -2.37 10.49
CA ALA A 39 -26.86 -1.07 9.94
C ALA A 39 -27.22 -1.11 8.44
N MET A 40 -27.22 -2.29 7.82
CA MET A 40 -27.57 -2.45 6.41
C MET A 40 -29.03 -2.06 6.15
N ASP A 41 -29.24 -1.11 5.23
CA ASP A 41 -30.57 -0.74 4.76
C ASP A 41 -31.01 -1.70 3.66
N TRP A 42 -31.96 -2.56 3.99
CA TRP A 42 -32.53 -3.56 3.06
C TRP A 42 -33.11 -2.93 1.80
N GLU A 43 -33.80 -1.79 1.92
CA GLU A 43 -34.43 -1.14 0.78
C GLU A 43 -33.39 -0.50 -0.14
N ALA A 44 -32.30 0.03 0.40
CA ALA A 44 -31.18 0.48 -0.41
C ALA A 44 -30.47 -0.71 -1.07
N PHE A 45 -30.17 -1.77 -0.31
CA PHE A 45 -29.44 -2.94 -0.78
C PHE A 45 -30.15 -3.65 -1.93
N ARG A 46 -31.46 -3.92 -1.81
CA ARG A 46 -32.23 -4.62 -2.84
C ARG A 46 -32.38 -3.85 -4.15
N ARG A 47 -32.08 -2.55 -4.16
CA ARG A 47 -32.15 -1.67 -5.34
C ARG A 47 -30.82 -1.57 -6.09
N ILE A 48 -29.74 -2.16 -5.57
CA ILE A 48 -28.45 -2.20 -6.25
C ILE A 48 -28.58 -3.14 -7.47
N ASP A 49 -28.52 -2.55 -8.67
CA ASP A 49 -28.50 -3.27 -9.94
C ASP A 49 -27.07 -3.31 -10.49
N HIS A 50 -26.60 -4.50 -10.86
CA HIS A 50 -25.30 -4.74 -11.48
C HIS A 50 -25.40 -4.95 -13.00
N THR A 51 -26.50 -4.53 -13.61
CA THR A 51 -26.71 -4.52 -15.06
C THR A 51 -26.27 -3.18 -15.63
N PHE A 52 -25.42 -3.21 -16.66
CA PHE A 52 -24.88 -2.02 -17.31
C PHE A 52 -25.07 -2.11 -18.82
N SER A 53 -25.52 -1.02 -19.45
CA SER A 53 -25.75 -0.96 -20.91
C SER A 53 -24.46 -1.05 -21.71
N GLU A 54 -23.39 -0.44 -21.19
CA GLU A 54 -22.07 -0.40 -21.82
C GLU A 54 -21.05 -1.09 -20.93
N MET A 55 -20.40 -2.12 -21.48
CA MET A 55 -19.45 -2.96 -20.76
C MET A 55 -18.13 -3.05 -21.51
N VAL A 56 -17.04 -2.82 -20.78
CA VAL A 56 -15.68 -3.01 -21.31
C VAL A 56 -15.47 -4.49 -21.61
N SER A 57 -15.17 -4.87 -22.85
CA SER A 57 -14.97 -6.27 -23.26
C SER A 57 -13.61 -6.85 -22.83
N GLY A 58 -13.44 -8.17 -22.84
CA GLY A 58 -12.13 -8.81 -22.57
C GLY A 58 -11.66 -8.69 -21.12
N GLN A 59 -12.61 -8.65 -20.18
CA GLN A 59 -12.34 -8.69 -18.74
C GLN A 59 -11.61 -9.99 -18.38
N LEU A 60 -10.70 -9.89 -17.41
CA LEU A 60 -9.96 -11.02 -16.85
C LEU A 60 -10.39 -11.24 -15.39
N GLU A 61 -10.08 -12.41 -14.84
CA GLU A 61 -10.42 -12.77 -13.46
C GLU A 61 -9.92 -11.74 -12.45
N VAL A 62 -10.71 -11.54 -11.39
CA VAL A 62 -10.42 -10.56 -10.35
C VAL A 62 -9.08 -10.83 -9.67
N THR A 63 -8.37 -9.75 -9.33
CA THR A 63 -7.10 -9.78 -8.60
C THR A 63 -7.34 -9.52 -7.11
N ASN A 64 -6.46 -9.99 -6.23
CA ASN A 64 -6.59 -9.77 -4.79
C ASN A 64 -5.28 -9.30 -4.13
N GLN A 65 -5.26 -8.05 -3.66
CA GLN A 65 -4.10 -7.46 -2.99
C GLN A 65 -3.85 -7.98 -1.56
N LYS A 66 -4.82 -8.71 -0.99
CA LYS A 66 -4.82 -9.21 0.40
C LYS A 66 -4.55 -8.10 1.41
N SER A 67 -3.79 -8.38 2.47
CA SER A 67 -3.47 -7.43 3.54
C SER A 67 -2.29 -6.52 3.17
N SER A 68 -2.42 -5.80 2.06
CA SER A 68 -1.47 -4.80 1.60
C SER A 68 -2.20 -3.57 1.06
N GLY A 69 -1.57 -2.39 1.09
CA GLY A 69 -2.15 -1.13 0.61
C GLY A 69 -1.87 -0.84 -0.87
N ARG A 70 -1.88 -1.86 -1.73
CA ARG A 70 -1.41 -1.79 -3.13
C ARG A 70 -2.51 -1.50 -4.16
N CYS A 71 -3.69 -1.07 -3.74
CA CYS A 71 -4.86 -0.87 -4.60
C CYS A 71 -4.55 -0.08 -5.88
N TRP A 72 -3.77 0.99 -5.78
CA TRP A 72 -3.33 1.83 -6.90
C TRP A 72 -2.49 1.06 -7.94
N GLY A 73 -1.54 0.24 -7.49
CA GLY A 73 -0.75 -0.63 -8.37
C GLY A 73 -1.60 -1.72 -9.02
N PHE A 74 -2.51 -2.35 -8.26
CA PHE A 74 -3.45 -3.32 -8.80
C PHE A 74 -4.40 -2.68 -9.83
N ALA A 75 -4.95 -1.51 -9.56
CA ALA A 75 -5.83 -0.79 -10.48
C ALA A 75 -5.12 -0.41 -11.79
N GLY A 76 -3.89 0.14 -11.70
CA GLY A 76 -3.10 0.48 -12.89
C GLY A 76 -2.76 -0.74 -13.75
N LEU A 77 -2.32 -1.84 -13.11
CA LEU A 77 -2.01 -3.08 -13.81
C LEU A 77 -3.27 -3.80 -14.35
N ASN A 78 -4.41 -3.65 -13.67
CA ASN A 78 -5.71 -4.15 -14.14
C ASN A 78 -6.15 -3.48 -15.44
N LEU A 79 -5.91 -2.17 -15.57
CA LEU A 79 -6.16 -1.45 -16.82
C LEU A 79 -5.29 -1.98 -17.95
N PHE A 80 -3.99 -2.20 -17.69
CA PHE A 80 -3.04 -2.65 -18.72
C PHE A 80 -3.34 -4.07 -19.20
N ARG A 81 -3.68 -4.99 -18.29
CA ARG A 81 -3.86 -6.40 -18.65
C ARG A 81 -5.08 -6.65 -19.53
N ILE A 82 -6.09 -5.77 -19.52
CA ILE A 82 -7.23 -5.86 -20.44
C ILE A 82 -6.75 -5.73 -21.89
N TYR A 83 -5.87 -4.77 -22.17
CA TYR A 83 -5.30 -4.60 -23.51
C TYR A 83 -4.53 -5.85 -23.94
N LEU A 84 -3.66 -6.38 -23.08
CA LEU A 84 -2.87 -7.57 -23.38
C LEU A 84 -3.75 -8.82 -23.58
N GLY A 85 -4.77 -8.97 -22.73
CA GLY A 85 -5.73 -10.07 -22.79
C GLY A 85 -6.53 -10.07 -24.10
N ARG A 86 -6.93 -8.89 -24.59
CA ARG A 86 -7.57 -8.73 -25.91
C ARG A 86 -6.59 -9.03 -27.04
N LYS A 87 -5.40 -8.43 -27.01
CA LYS A 87 -4.39 -8.53 -28.08
C LYS A 87 -3.92 -9.96 -28.35
N TYR A 88 -3.73 -10.76 -27.29
CA TYR A 88 -3.21 -12.13 -27.40
C TYR A 88 -4.26 -13.19 -27.08
N ASN A 89 -5.55 -12.83 -27.07
CA ASN A 89 -6.67 -13.74 -26.77
C ASN A 89 -6.47 -14.58 -25.49
N LEU A 90 -5.98 -13.96 -24.41
CA LEU A 90 -5.61 -14.67 -23.18
C LEU A 90 -6.84 -14.96 -22.32
N LYS A 91 -6.89 -16.16 -21.72
CA LYS A 91 -7.94 -16.53 -20.75
C LYS A 91 -7.66 -15.98 -19.35
N ARG A 92 -6.40 -16.04 -18.92
CA ARG A 92 -5.92 -15.61 -17.61
C ARG A 92 -4.57 -14.96 -17.78
N PHE A 93 -4.43 -13.74 -17.28
CA PHE A 93 -3.16 -13.02 -17.27
C PHE A 93 -3.16 -11.97 -16.16
N GLU A 94 -2.02 -11.83 -15.51
CA GLU A 94 -1.74 -10.79 -14.53
C GLU A 94 -0.32 -10.29 -14.72
N PHE A 95 -0.11 -9.00 -14.50
CA PHE A 95 1.22 -8.45 -14.28
C PHE A 95 1.62 -8.59 -12.82
N SER A 96 2.92 -8.74 -12.56
CA SER A 96 3.43 -8.86 -11.22
C SER A 96 3.23 -7.60 -10.38
N GLN A 97 2.29 -7.66 -9.44
CA GLN A 97 2.11 -6.59 -8.46
C GLN A 97 3.19 -6.62 -7.36
N SER A 98 3.88 -7.76 -7.21
CA SER A 98 5.06 -7.91 -6.35
C SER A 98 6.28 -7.19 -6.94
N TYR A 99 6.51 -7.31 -8.26
CA TYR A 99 7.54 -6.56 -8.99
C TYR A 99 7.33 -5.05 -8.89
N PHE A 100 6.09 -4.60 -9.10
CA PHE A 100 5.71 -3.21 -8.90
C PHE A 100 6.01 -2.74 -7.46
N MET A 101 5.59 -3.52 -6.45
CA MET A 101 5.83 -3.19 -5.04
C MET A 101 7.32 -3.10 -4.70
N PHE A 102 8.14 -3.98 -5.27
CA PHE A 102 9.59 -3.95 -5.04
C PHE A 102 10.19 -2.60 -5.45
N TRP A 103 9.90 -2.16 -6.67
CA TRP A 103 10.45 -0.92 -7.21
C TRP A 103 9.87 0.33 -6.53
N ASP A 104 8.57 0.32 -6.22
CA ASP A 104 7.94 1.38 -5.43
C ASP A 104 8.64 1.58 -4.08
N LYS A 105 8.93 0.48 -3.38
CA LYS A 105 9.52 0.53 -2.03
C LYS A 105 10.96 1.03 -2.03
N ILE A 106 11.79 0.59 -2.98
CA ILE A 106 13.17 1.08 -3.05
C ILE A 106 13.22 2.56 -3.46
N GLU A 107 12.34 3.00 -4.36
CA GLU A 107 12.26 4.41 -4.76
C GLU A 107 11.75 5.30 -3.62
N LYS A 108 10.73 4.85 -2.87
CA LYS A 108 10.28 5.54 -1.65
C LYS A 108 11.37 5.64 -0.59
N ALA A 109 12.15 4.57 -0.39
CA ALA A 109 13.28 4.59 0.52
C ALA A 109 14.34 5.61 0.09
N ASN A 110 14.68 5.66 -1.21
CA ASN A 110 15.60 6.66 -1.75
C ASN A 110 15.05 8.09 -1.61
N TYR A 111 13.78 8.29 -1.96
CA TYR A 111 13.10 9.57 -1.82
C TYR A 111 13.09 10.05 -0.37
N PHE A 112 12.79 9.17 0.59
CA PHE A 112 12.85 9.48 2.01
C PHE A 112 14.26 9.92 2.44
N LEU A 113 15.30 9.14 2.12
CA LEU A 113 16.67 9.48 2.53
C LEU A 113 17.14 10.80 1.89
N GLU A 114 16.75 11.06 0.65
CA GLU A 114 17.02 12.33 -0.02
C GLU A 114 16.36 13.51 0.71
N ASN A 115 15.08 13.38 1.09
CA ASN A 115 14.39 14.40 1.88
C ASN A 115 15.05 14.62 3.25
N ILE A 116 15.56 13.56 3.91
CA ILE A 116 16.30 13.72 5.17
C ILE A 116 17.58 14.53 4.95
N ILE A 117 18.33 14.28 3.88
CA ILE A 117 19.52 15.07 3.54
C ILE A 117 19.12 16.53 3.31
N GLN A 118 18.11 16.77 2.47
CA GLN A 118 17.65 18.13 2.12
C GLN A 118 17.13 18.92 3.34
N THR A 119 16.54 18.22 4.31
CA THR A 119 15.99 18.82 5.54
C THR A 119 16.94 18.69 6.73
N SER A 120 18.24 18.48 6.52
CA SER A 120 19.19 18.30 7.62
C SER A 120 19.30 19.52 8.54
N VAL A 121 19.01 20.72 8.02
CA VAL A 121 18.96 21.97 8.80
C VAL A 121 17.75 22.07 9.74
N GLU A 122 16.67 21.35 9.45
CA GLU A 122 15.44 21.43 10.24
C GLU A 122 15.65 20.80 11.63
N PRO A 123 15.03 21.32 12.70
CA PRO A 123 15.02 20.64 14.00
C PRO A 123 14.45 19.22 13.90
N TRP A 124 14.98 18.28 14.70
CA TRP A 124 14.54 16.89 14.68
C TRP A 124 13.06 16.70 15.06
N ASN A 125 12.52 17.63 15.86
CA ASN A 125 11.13 17.67 16.31
C ASN A 125 10.26 18.64 15.49
N SER A 126 10.76 19.13 14.35
CA SER A 126 9.94 19.90 13.42
C SER A 126 8.81 19.05 12.87
N ARG A 127 7.68 19.71 12.55
CA ARG A 127 6.50 19.04 11.97
C ARG A 127 6.87 18.24 10.71
N LEU A 128 7.76 18.79 9.87
CA LEU A 128 8.21 18.16 8.64
C LEU A 128 9.01 16.87 8.91
N ILE A 129 10.00 16.92 9.80
CA ILE A 129 10.80 15.73 10.15
C ILE A 129 9.91 14.66 10.79
N MET A 130 9.01 15.05 11.71
CA MET A 130 8.08 14.11 12.32
C MET A 130 7.18 13.43 11.28
N TYR A 131 6.68 14.18 10.29
CA TYR A 131 5.88 13.64 9.19
C TYR A 131 6.68 12.66 8.31
N LEU A 132 7.90 13.04 7.89
CA LEU A 132 8.76 12.17 7.08
C LEU A 132 9.08 10.85 7.80
N LEU A 133 9.29 10.90 9.11
CA LEU A 133 9.60 9.72 9.92
C LEU A 133 8.37 8.85 10.24
N GLU A 134 7.14 9.35 10.07
CA GLU A 134 5.92 8.64 10.46
C GLU A 134 5.73 7.35 9.67
N ASN A 135 5.71 7.42 8.33
CA ASN A 135 5.45 6.26 7.47
C ASN A 135 6.22 6.33 6.12
N PRO A 136 7.56 6.25 6.15
CA PRO A 136 8.42 6.55 5.00
C PRO A 136 8.30 5.57 3.82
N ILE A 137 7.70 4.39 4.04
CA ILE A 137 7.63 3.32 3.04
C ILE A 137 6.24 2.67 2.95
N GLN A 138 5.20 3.47 3.18
CA GLN A 138 3.82 3.02 3.05
C GLN A 138 3.52 2.41 1.67
N ASP A 139 2.56 1.49 1.60
CA ASP A 139 2.21 0.82 0.35
C ASP A 139 1.48 1.75 -0.63
N GLY A 140 0.71 2.70 -0.13
CA GLY A 140 -0.12 3.59 -0.94
C GLY A 140 0.71 4.55 -1.83
N GLY A 141 0.12 4.98 -2.93
CA GLY A 141 0.73 5.90 -3.89
C GLY A 141 -0.32 6.51 -4.81
N GLN A 142 0.14 7.21 -5.84
CA GLN A 142 -0.70 7.96 -6.77
C GLN A 142 -0.37 7.62 -8.23
N TRP A 143 -1.22 8.09 -9.15
CA TRP A 143 -1.10 7.79 -10.57
C TRP A 143 0.26 8.18 -11.17
N ASP A 144 0.77 9.37 -10.87
CA ASP A 144 2.06 9.82 -11.43
C ASP A 144 3.24 8.98 -10.91
N MET A 145 3.16 8.54 -9.65
CA MET A 145 4.13 7.58 -9.09
C MET A 145 4.08 6.25 -9.85
N PHE A 146 2.88 5.78 -10.21
CA PHE A 146 2.70 4.58 -11.00
C PHE A 146 3.35 4.75 -12.38
N VAL A 147 3.06 5.86 -13.07
CA VAL A 147 3.65 6.18 -14.38
C VAL A 147 5.17 6.24 -14.32
N ASN A 148 5.74 6.86 -13.27
CA ASN A 148 7.20 6.92 -13.07
C ASN A 148 7.82 5.52 -12.95
N LEU A 149 7.20 4.63 -12.17
CA LEU A 149 7.66 3.26 -12.00
C LEU A 149 7.57 2.46 -13.30
N ILE A 150 6.44 2.56 -14.01
CA ILE A 150 6.26 1.85 -15.29
C ILE A 150 7.27 2.34 -16.33
N ARG A 151 7.49 3.65 -16.46
CA ARG A 151 8.45 4.21 -17.42
C ARG A 151 9.88 3.77 -17.13
N LYS A 152 10.25 3.62 -15.85
CA LYS A 152 11.61 3.28 -15.45
C LYS A 152 11.89 1.77 -15.44
N TYR A 153 10.94 0.97 -14.95
CA TYR A 153 11.16 -0.46 -14.66
C TYR A 153 10.30 -1.40 -15.52
N GLY A 154 9.36 -0.86 -16.28
CA GLY A 154 8.41 -1.65 -17.05
C GLY A 154 7.49 -2.50 -16.17
N VAL A 155 7.01 -3.59 -16.74
CA VAL A 155 6.15 -4.58 -16.10
C VAL A 155 6.60 -5.98 -16.49
N VAL A 156 6.33 -6.96 -15.63
CA VAL A 156 6.60 -8.37 -15.91
C VAL A 156 5.34 -9.21 -15.65
N PRO A 157 5.17 -10.38 -16.29
CA PRO A 157 4.08 -11.30 -15.95
C PRO A 157 4.15 -11.74 -14.48
N GLN A 158 2.99 -12.02 -13.89
CA GLN A 158 2.87 -12.55 -12.52
C GLN A 158 3.67 -13.84 -12.31
N THR A 159 3.86 -14.65 -13.37
CA THR A 159 4.65 -15.89 -13.33
C THR A 159 6.14 -15.66 -13.12
N GLU A 160 6.66 -14.51 -13.56
CA GLU A 160 8.09 -14.19 -13.49
C GLU A 160 8.50 -13.62 -12.12
N MET A 161 7.55 -13.02 -11.40
CA MET A 161 7.75 -12.60 -10.03
C MET A 161 6.44 -12.77 -9.24
N PRO A 162 6.20 -13.96 -8.66
CA PRO A 162 4.97 -14.23 -7.95
C PRO A 162 4.86 -13.47 -6.63
N GLU A 163 3.67 -13.51 -6.03
CA GLU A 163 3.46 -13.00 -4.68
C GLU A 163 4.27 -13.80 -3.66
N SER A 164 4.89 -13.09 -2.73
CA SER A 164 5.44 -13.65 -1.50
C SER A 164 4.43 -13.51 -0.36
N PHE A 165 4.74 -14.12 0.80
CA PHE A 165 3.96 -13.87 2.01
C PHE A 165 3.91 -12.37 2.35
N GLN A 166 5.03 -11.66 2.16
CA GLN A 166 5.17 -10.27 2.59
C GLN A 166 4.55 -9.30 1.58
N SER A 167 4.52 -9.62 0.28
CA SER A 167 3.75 -8.81 -0.68
C SER A 167 2.25 -8.88 -0.37
N SER A 168 1.77 -10.04 0.08
CA SER A 168 0.39 -10.28 0.48
C SER A 168 0.04 -9.85 1.92
N LYS A 169 1.03 -9.56 2.77
CA LYS A 169 0.86 -9.14 4.19
C LYS A 169 2.00 -8.22 4.63
N SER A 170 2.01 -7.00 4.10
CA SER A 170 3.19 -6.10 4.09
C SER A 170 3.56 -5.46 5.43
N MET A 171 2.67 -5.46 6.43
CA MET A 171 2.85 -4.72 7.68
C MET A 171 4.18 -5.00 8.38
N ARG A 172 4.61 -6.27 8.46
CA ARG A 172 5.85 -6.63 9.17
C ARG A 172 7.10 -6.19 8.42
N MET A 173 7.14 -6.41 7.10
CA MET A 173 8.19 -5.88 6.23
C MET A 173 8.31 -4.36 6.36
N ASN A 174 7.19 -3.63 6.20
CA ASN A 174 7.16 -2.18 6.29
C ASN A 174 7.67 -1.70 7.65
N ARG A 175 7.26 -2.34 8.74
CA ARG A 175 7.74 -2.00 10.09
C ARG A 175 9.26 -2.16 10.23
N MET A 176 9.83 -3.23 9.69
CA MET A 176 11.27 -3.48 9.78
C MET A 176 12.07 -2.50 8.92
N ILE A 177 11.63 -2.25 7.69
CA ILE A 177 12.29 -1.28 6.81
C ILE A 177 12.16 0.14 7.37
N THR A 178 10.99 0.55 7.87
CA THR A 178 10.80 1.85 8.52
C THR A 178 11.73 2.04 9.71
N ARG A 179 11.94 1.02 10.54
CA ARG A 179 12.92 1.09 11.64
C ARG A 179 14.33 1.36 11.12
N LYS A 180 14.74 0.67 10.05
CA LYS A 180 16.06 0.86 9.45
C LYS A 180 16.21 2.23 8.79
N LEU A 181 15.18 2.72 8.11
CA LEU A 181 15.14 4.07 7.55
C LEU A 181 15.24 5.16 8.62
N ARG A 182 14.60 4.99 9.78
CA ARG A 182 14.71 5.93 10.91
C ARG A 182 16.12 5.93 11.52
N GLU A 183 16.76 4.76 11.64
CA GLU A 183 18.17 4.64 12.02
C GLU A 183 19.06 5.40 11.04
N PHE A 184 18.88 5.18 9.74
CA PHE A 184 19.63 5.89 8.70
C PHE A 184 19.40 7.40 8.69
N ALA A 185 18.17 7.84 8.94
CA ALA A 185 17.86 9.25 9.06
C ALA A 185 18.61 9.91 10.22
N LYS A 186 18.73 9.21 11.36
CA LYS A 186 19.55 9.66 12.49
C LYS A 186 21.02 9.78 12.06
N SER A 187 21.59 8.73 11.46
CA SER A 187 23.00 8.74 11.04
C SER A 187 23.33 9.81 10.01
N LEU A 188 22.45 10.07 9.04
CA LEU A 188 22.64 11.14 8.04
C LEU A 188 22.66 12.52 8.70
N ARG A 189 21.76 12.76 9.65
CA ARG A 189 21.66 14.05 10.35
C ARG A 189 22.80 14.25 11.35
N GLU A 190 23.26 13.19 12.01
CA GLU A 190 24.47 13.24 12.85
C GLU A 190 25.69 13.58 12.02
N ALA A 191 25.90 12.91 10.88
CA ALA A 191 26.98 13.24 9.96
C ALA A 191 26.90 14.70 9.44
N TYR A 192 25.70 15.20 9.13
CA TYR A 192 25.52 16.60 8.76
C TYR A 192 25.94 17.55 9.89
N ASN A 193 25.52 17.28 11.13
CA ASN A 193 25.87 18.09 12.31
C ASN A 193 27.36 18.05 12.66
N GLU A 194 28.06 16.97 12.30
CA GLU A 194 29.52 16.85 12.38
C GLU A 194 30.25 17.61 11.25
N GLY A 195 29.53 18.32 10.38
CA GLY A 195 30.10 19.09 9.28
C GLY A 195 30.49 18.26 8.06
N LYS A 196 29.98 17.02 7.91
CA LYS A 196 30.21 16.25 6.68
C LYS A 196 29.50 16.91 5.51
N ASN A 197 30.21 17.02 4.38
CA ASN A 197 29.64 17.61 3.17
C ASN A 197 28.66 16.67 2.45
N LEU A 198 27.91 17.21 1.49
CA LEU A 198 26.90 16.47 0.72
C LEU A 198 27.46 15.24 0.00
N THR A 199 28.72 15.26 -0.45
CA THR A 199 29.33 14.10 -1.13
C THR A 199 29.43 12.90 -0.18
N VAL A 200 29.80 13.14 1.08
CA VAL A 200 29.84 12.09 2.11
C VAL A 200 28.44 11.56 2.41
N LEU A 201 27.45 12.45 2.55
CA LEU A 201 26.06 12.06 2.83
C LEU A 201 25.44 11.22 1.70
N HIS A 202 25.70 11.58 0.43
CA HIS A 202 25.22 10.80 -0.71
C HIS A 202 25.92 9.43 -0.81
N ARG A 203 27.19 9.32 -0.42
CA ARG A 203 27.88 8.02 -0.31
C ARG A 203 27.23 7.14 0.75
N MET A 204 26.96 7.69 1.93
CA MET A 204 26.23 6.99 2.99
C MET A 204 24.85 6.54 2.51
N LYS A 205 24.09 7.42 1.83
CA LYS A 205 22.79 7.07 1.24
C LYS A 205 22.88 5.88 0.30
N LYS A 206 23.92 5.81 -0.54
CA LYS A 206 24.12 4.69 -1.48
C LYS A 206 24.30 3.36 -0.73
N GLU A 207 25.10 3.35 0.33
CA GLU A 207 25.32 2.17 1.18
C GLU A 207 24.03 1.77 1.92
N MET A 208 23.32 2.76 2.47
CA MET A 208 22.02 2.58 3.13
C MET A 208 20.98 1.97 2.18
N LEU A 209 20.90 2.42 0.92
CA LEU A 209 20.00 1.85 -0.08
C LEU A 209 20.36 0.42 -0.45
N ALA A 210 21.65 0.05 -0.45
CA ALA A 210 22.04 -1.35 -0.66
C ALA A 210 21.49 -2.26 0.45
N VAL A 211 21.48 -1.79 1.70
CA VAL A 211 20.85 -2.52 2.82
C VAL A 211 19.33 -2.64 2.63
N ILE A 212 18.65 -1.56 2.24
CA ILE A 212 17.20 -1.62 1.97
C ILE A 212 16.90 -2.57 0.82
N TYR A 213 17.70 -2.56 -0.25
CA TYR A 213 17.56 -3.48 -1.37
C TYR A 213 17.68 -4.94 -0.91
N GLN A 214 18.68 -5.26 -0.09
CA GLN A 214 18.83 -6.61 0.50
C GLN A 214 17.59 -7.00 1.32
N MET A 215 17.08 -6.08 2.15
CA MET A 215 15.85 -6.32 2.91
C MET A 215 14.67 -6.61 1.97
N LEU A 216 14.50 -5.85 0.89
CA LEU A 216 13.42 -6.09 -0.07
C LEU A 216 13.57 -7.44 -0.77
N VAL A 217 14.78 -7.83 -1.17
CA VAL A 217 15.06 -9.16 -1.77
C VAL A 217 14.69 -10.28 -0.79
N ILE A 218 15.03 -10.15 0.49
CA ILE A 218 14.66 -11.14 1.52
C ILE A 218 13.14 -11.31 1.63
N HIS A 219 12.36 -10.23 1.50
CA HIS A 219 10.92 -10.27 1.70
C HIS A 219 10.12 -10.57 0.43
N LEU A 220 10.59 -10.11 -0.73
CA LEU A 220 9.83 -10.09 -1.98
C LEU A 220 10.45 -10.94 -3.10
N GLY A 221 11.70 -11.38 -2.94
CA GLY A 221 12.49 -11.99 -4.00
C GLY A 221 13.23 -10.95 -4.84
N ALA A 222 14.20 -11.42 -5.63
CA ALA A 222 14.94 -10.57 -6.57
C ALA A 222 14.11 -10.34 -7.84
N PRO A 223 13.98 -9.08 -8.31
CA PRO A 223 13.32 -8.81 -9.58
C PRO A 223 14.03 -9.50 -10.76
N PRO A 224 13.29 -10.10 -11.71
CA PRO A 224 13.88 -10.71 -12.90
C PRO A 224 14.49 -9.63 -13.80
N VAL A 225 15.67 -9.92 -14.35
CA VAL A 225 16.37 -9.03 -15.31
C VAL A 225 16.05 -9.42 -16.76
N ARG A 226 15.86 -10.71 -17.00
CA ARG A 226 15.48 -11.30 -18.28
C ARG A 226 14.60 -12.51 -18.01
N PHE A 227 13.64 -12.75 -18.88
CA PHE A 227 12.73 -13.88 -18.79
C PHE A 227 12.24 -14.26 -20.18
N ASP A 228 11.91 -15.53 -20.35
CA ASP A 228 11.14 -16.02 -21.49
C ASP A 228 9.71 -16.20 -21.03
N TRP A 229 8.77 -15.46 -21.64
CA TRP A 229 7.38 -15.58 -21.25
C TRP A 229 6.63 -16.52 -22.18
N GLN A 230 6.02 -17.56 -21.62
CA GLN A 230 5.26 -18.56 -22.36
C GLN A 230 3.81 -18.57 -21.93
N VAL A 231 2.89 -18.63 -22.88
CA VAL A 231 1.45 -18.64 -22.58
C VAL A 231 0.66 -19.42 -23.62
N ARG A 232 -0.49 -19.96 -23.22
CA ARG A 232 -1.50 -20.48 -24.14
C ARG A 232 -2.71 -19.54 -24.17
N ASP A 233 -3.16 -19.21 -25.37
CA ASP A 233 -4.38 -18.45 -25.55
C ASP A 233 -5.64 -19.30 -25.35
N LYS A 234 -6.82 -18.70 -25.54
CA LYS A 234 -8.11 -19.39 -25.41
C LYS A 234 -8.29 -20.53 -26.41
N ASP A 235 -7.60 -20.50 -27.55
CA ASP A 235 -7.64 -21.51 -28.60
C ASP A 235 -6.60 -22.63 -28.37
N LYS A 236 -5.94 -22.62 -27.21
CA LYS A 236 -4.87 -23.53 -26.79
C LYS A 236 -3.60 -23.40 -27.64
N LYS A 237 -3.46 -22.36 -28.46
CA LYS A 237 -2.23 -22.09 -29.22
C LYS A 237 -1.16 -21.55 -28.28
N PHE A 238 0.06 -22.07 -28.45
CA PHE A 238 1.22 -21.71 -27.63
C PHE A 238 1.95 -20.49 -28.21
N HIS A 239 2.37 -19.59 -27.32
CA HIS A 239 3.14 -18.38 -27.60
C HIS A 239 4.39 -18.36 -26.71
N ARG A 240 5.53 -17.90 -27.25
CA ARG A 240 6.82 -17.71 -26.55
C ARG A 240 7.56 -16.53 -27.19
#